data_AF-A0A7W0F4W2-F1
#
_entry.id   AF-A0A7W0F4W2-F1
#
_cell.length_a   1.000
_cell.length_b   1.000
_cell.length_c   1.000
_cell.angle_alpha   90.00
_cell.angle_beta   90.00
_cell.angle_gamma   90.00
#
_symmetry.space_group_name_H-M   'P 1'
#
loop_
_entity.id
_entity.type
_entity.pdbx_description
1 polymer ?
#
loop_
_entity_poly.entity_id
_entity_poly.type
_entity_poly.pdbx_seq_one_letter_code
_entity_poly.pdbx_strand_id
1 'polypeptide(L)'
;MRRKILISLAFVFMFLSFQTGLLLSQTITPPWLWSITSDYGPRMLGSTWNFHGGIDYDGGIDEDIYAVEGGTINSLGWDSKANKYIAIQGSHGRWAYIHIFSAETVPVVADDWEMRMAKLIKSPSDIANEEEKEGKKGRP
;
A
#
# COMPACT_ATOMS: atom_id res chain seq x y z
N MET A 1 -32.68 -37.66 14.90
CA MET A 1 -32.15 -36.47 15.62
C MET A 1 -30.75 -36.05 15.17
N ARG A 2 -29.76 -36.96 15.11
CA ARG A 2 -28.35 -36.64 14.78
C ARG A 2 -28.09 -35.97 13.42
N ARG A 3 -28.81 -36.35 12.35
CA ARG A 3 -28.66 -35.74 11.01
C ARG A 3 -29.08 -34.25 10.95
N LYS A 4 -30.06 -33.83 11.76
CA LYS A 4 -30.52 -32.43 11.80
C LYS A 4 -29.49 -31.51 12.48
N ILE A 5 -28.80 -32.02 13.50
CA ILE A 5 -27.74 -31.28 14.22
C ILE A 5 -26.52 -31.03 13.32
N LEU A 6 -26.11 -32.02 12.52
CA LEU A 6 -24.97 -31.86 11.61
C LEU A 6 -25.19 -30.80 10.53
N ILE A 7 -26.39 -30.73 9.95
CA ILE A 7 -26.73 -29.74 8.92
C ILE A 7 -26.72 -28.33 9.52
N SER A 8 -27.31 -28.15 10.70
CA SER A 8 -27.30 -26.84 11.39
C SER A 8 -25.88 -26.36 11.72
N LEU A 9 -24.97 -27.25 12.13
CA LEU A 9 -23.58 -26.89 12.41
C LEU A 9 -22.81 -26.48 11.15
N ALA A 10 -23.03 -27.15 10.00
CA ALA A 10 -22.40 -26.79 8.74
C ALA A 10 -22.84 -25.38 8.26
N PHE A 11 -24.13 -25.05 8.39
CA PHE A 11 -24.64 -23.71 8.07
C PHE A 11 -24.09 -22.63 9.00
N VAL A 12 -24.00 -22.89 10.31
CA VAL A 12 -23.39 -21.96 11.27
C VAL A 12 -21.91 -21.74 10.92
N PHE A 13 -21.16 -22.79 10.61
CA PHE A 13 -19.76 -22.68 10.19
C PHE A 13 -19.62 -21.86 8.90
N MET A 14 -20.40 -22.17 7.86
CA MET A 14 -20.35 -21.45 6.59
C MET A 14 -20.74 -19.97 6.74
N PHE A 15 -21.76 -19.67 7.56
CA PHE A 15 -22.16 -18.31 7.87
C PHE A 15 -21.07 -17.55 8.65
N LEU A 16 -20.46 -18.18 9.65
CA LEU A 16 -19.34 -17.59 10.40
C LEU A 16 -18.14 -17.32 9.49
N SER A 17 -17.76 -18.26 8.61
CA SER A 17 -16.68 -18.07 7.64
C SER A 17 -16.96 -16.92 6.66
N PHE A 18 -18.22 -16.77 6.21
CA PHE A 18 -18.62 -15.68 5.34
C PHE A 18 -18.54 -14.31 6.04
N GLN A 19 -19.02 -14.21 7.28
CA GLN A 19 -18.94 -12.97 8.07
C GLN A 19 -17.50 -12.56 8.37
N THR A 20 -16.60 -13.52 8.63
CA THR A 20 -15.19 -13.21 8.85
C THR A 20 -14.47 -12.70 7.60
N GLY A 21 -14.88 -13.12 6.40
CA GLY A 21 -14.29 -12.65 5.15
C GLY A 21 -14.59 -11.16 4.87
N LEU A 22 -15.79 -10.69 5.23
CA LEU A 22 -16.19 -9.29 5.04
C LEU A 22 -15.48 -8.34 6.02
N LEU A 23 -15.15 -8.80 7.23
CA LEU A 23 -14.51 -7.97 8.26
C LEU A 23 -13.00 -7.80 8.06
N LEU A 24 -12.37 -8.63 7.24
CA LEU A 24 -10.93 -8.62 7.00
C LEU A 24 -10.53 -8.11 5.61
N SER A 25 -11.50 -7.65 4.81
CA SER A 25 -11.18 -6.96 3.55
C SER A 25 -10.62 -5.57 3.88
N GLN A 26 -9.32 -5.37 3.66
CA GLN A 26 -8.73 -4.05 3.74
C GLN A 26 -9.23 -3.22 2.56
N THR A 27 -9.94 -2.13 2.84
CA THR A 27 -10.44 -1.18 1.83
C THR A 27 -9.42 -0.10 1.48
N ILE A 28 -8.14 -0.38 1.71
CA ILE A 28 -7.08 0.59 1.45
C ILE A 28 -6.93 0.70 -0.06
N THR A 29 -7.43 1.82 -0.59
CA THR A 29 -7.31 2.14 -2.01
C THR A 29 -6.02 2.94 -2.19
N PRO A 30 -5.13 2.54 -3.10
CA PRO A 30 -3.94 3.33 -3.36
C PRO A 30 -4.32 4.74 -3.86
N PRO A 31 -3.47 5.75 -3.61
CA PRO A 31 -3.72 7.14 -4.02
C PRO A 31 -3.58 7.39 -5.53
N TRP A 32 -3.28 6.38 -6.33
CA TRP A 32 -3.12 6.45 -7.78
C TRP A 32 -4.26 5.76 -8.54
N LEU A 33 -4.44 6.10 -9.82
CA LEU A 33 -5.50 5.57 -10.69
C LEU A 33 -5.02 4.49 -11.68
N TRP A 34 -3.79 3.99 -11.50
CA TRP A 34 -3.22 2.93 -12.33
C TRP A 34 -4.04 1.65 -12.26
N SER A 35 -4.12 0.96 -13.39
CA SER A 35 -4.76 -0.34 -13.49
C SER A 35 -3.86 -1.41 -12.89
N ILE A 36 -4.47 -2.41 -12.26
CA ILE A 36 -3.75 -3.59 -11.78
C ILE A 36 -3.36 -4.45 -12.99
N THR A 37 -2.06 -4.70 -13.16
CA THR A 37 -1.52 -5.59 -14.19
C THR A 37 -1.31 -7.02 -13.68
N SER A 38 -1.08 -7.18 -12.38
CA SER A 38 -1.02 -8.49 -11.72
C SER A 38 -1.47 -8.40 -10.27
N ASP A 39 -2.45 -9.22 -9.89
CA ASP A 39 -3.01 -9.24 -8.53
C ASP A 39 -2.16 -10.10 -7.56
N TYR A 40 -2.41 -9.95 -6.27
CA TYR A 40 -1.83 -10.76 -5.20
C TYR A 40 -2.38 -12.19 -5.22
N GLY A 41 -1.51 -13.16 -4.97
CA GLY A 41 -1.91 -14.56 -4.76
C GLY A 41 -1.37 -15.54 -5.81
N PRO A 42 -1.92 -16.77 -5.85
CA PRO A 42 -1.45 -17.81 -6.75
C PRO A 42 -1.79 -17.50 -8.21
N ARG A 43 -0.80 -17.64 -9.10
CA ARG A 43 -0.93 -17.44 -10.54
C ARG A 43 -0.18 -18.51 -11.33
N MET A 44 -0.56 -18.67 -12.59
CA MET A 44 0.10 -19.55 -13.54
C MET A 44 1.02 -18.73 -14.44
N LEU A 45 2.32 -19.02 -14.42
CA LEU A 45 3.31 -18.40 -15.30
C LEU A 45 3.80 -19.45 -16.29
N GLY A 46 3.29 -19.40 -17.52
CA GLY A 46 3.49 -20.47 -18.50
C GLY A 46 2.88 -21.78 -18.01
N SER A 47 3.71 -22.80 -17.78
CA SER A 47 3.27 -24.11 -17.27
C SER A 47 3.54 -24.32 -15.76
N THR A 48 3.96 -23.28 -15.04
CA THR A 48 4.40 -23.40 -13.64
C THR A 48 3.55 -22.53 -12.72
N TRP A 49 3.16 -23.09 -11.57
CA TRP A 49 2.50 -22.33 -10.50
C TRP A 49 3.49 -21.43 -9.77
N ASN A 50 3.09 -20.18 -9.54
CA ASN A 50 3.86 -19.18 -8.82
C ASN A 50 2.95 -18.40 -7.87
N PHE A 51 3.45 -18.01 -6.70
CA PHE A 51 2.74 -17.11 -5.80
C PHE A 51 3.24 -15.69 -5.96
N HIS A 52 2.34 -14.75 -6.21
CA HIS A 52 2.62 -13.33 -6.29
C HIS A 52 2.40 -12.66 -4.94
N GLY A 53 3.48 -12.15 -4.33
CA GLY A 53 3.46 -11.56 -2.99
C GLY A 53 3.07 -10.09 -2.93
N GLY A 54 2.57 -9.51 -4.03
CA GLY A 54 2.23 -8.09 -4.12
C GLY A 54 1.18 -7.82 -5.21
N ILE A 55 0.94 -6.55 -5.51
CA ILE A 55 0.07 -6.10 -6.59
C ILE A 55 0.92 -5.24 -7.52
N ASP A 56 0.92 -5.57 -8.81
CA ASP A 56 1.61 -4.81 -9.85
C ASP A 56 0.64 -3.83 -10.51
N TYR A 57 1.06 -2.58 -10.68
CA TYR A 57 0.29 -1.50 -11.30
C TYR A 57 0.99 -1.01 -12.58
N ASP A 58 0.24 -0.51 -13.58
CA ASP A 58 0.76 -0.01 -14.86
C ASP A 58 1.30 1.43 -14.84
N GLY A 59 1.90 1.86 -13.72
CA GLY A 59 2.49 3.19 -13.60
C GLY A 59 3.62 3.43 -14.61
N GLY A 60 3.67 4.64 -15.16
CA GLY A 60 4.70 5.06 -16.10
C GLY A 60 6.08 5.24 -15.44
N ILE A 61 7.13 5.25 -16.26
CA ILE A 61 8.47 5.65 -15.80
C ILE A 61 8.42 7.11 -15.38
N ASP A 62 9.05 7.42 -14.23
CA ASP A 62 9.11 8.77 -13.63
C ASP A 62 7.76 9.35 -13.17
N GLU A 63 6.68 8.55 -13.12
CA GLU A 63 5.44 8.99 -12.48
C GLU A 63 5.55 8.99 -10.95
N ASP A 64 4.88 9.95 -10.31
CA ASP A 64 4.86 10.08 -8.86
C ASP A 64 4.16 8.88 -8.20
N ILE A 65 4.88 8.19 -7.30
CA ILE A 65 4.34 7.10 -6.48
C ILE A 65 4.08 7.64 -5.07
N TYR A 66 2.81 7.93 -4.77
CA TYR A 66 2.38 8.40 -3.46
C TYR A 66 2.25 7.24 -2.47
N ALA A 67 2.70 7.40 -1.23
CA ALA A 67 2.53 6.34 -0.23
C ALA A 67 1.04 6.01 0.00
N VAL A 68 0.71 4.72 0.02
CA VAL A 68 -0.62 4.17 0.34
C VAL A 68 -1.13 4.70 1.68
N GLU A 69 -0.24 4.80 2.66
CA GLU A 69 -0.49 5.51 3.91
C GLU A 69 0.79 6.21 4.38
N GLY A 70 0.62 7.29 5.15
CA GLY A 70 1.72 7.97 5.82
C GLY A 70 2.36 7.09 6.91
N GLY A 71 3.65 7.26 7.14
CA GLY A 71 4.39 6.48 8.14
C GLY A 71 5.87 6.77 8.15
N THR A 72 6.63 5.92 8.86
CA THR A 72 8.09 6.01 8.95
C THR A 72 8.73 5.11 7.90
N ILE A 73 9.62 5.66 7.08
CA ILE A 73 10.47 4.84 6.21
C ILE A 73 11.37 3.99 7.10
N ASN A 74 11.21 2.67 7.07
CA ASN A 74 11.98 1.74 7.91
C ASN A 74 12.94 0.86 7.12
N SER A 75 12.91 0.91 5.79
CA SER A 75 13.89 0.24 4.93
C SER A 75 14.01 0.95 3.59
N LEU A 76 15.23 1.01 3.07
CA LEU A 76 15.54 1.42 1.70
C LEU A 76 16.73 0.57 1.26
N GLY A 77 16.65 -0.07 0.09
CA GLY A 77 17.75 -0.88 -0.41
C GLY A 77 17.34 -1.87 -1.49
N TRP A 78 17.97 -3.04 -1.46
CA TRP A 78 17.77 -4.12 -2.42
C TRP A 78 17.10 -5.31 -1.74
N ASP A 79 16.11 -5.91 -2.39
CA ASP A 79 15.50 -7.16 -1.95
C ASP A 79 16.38 -8.38 -2.28
N SER A 80 15.94 -9.58 -1.90
CA SER A 80 16.68 -10.83 -2.18
C SER A 80 16.75 -11.20 -3.67
N LYS A 81 16.02 -10.49 -4.54
CA LYS A 81 15.99 -10.64 -5.98
C LYS A 81 16.71 -9.49 -6.71
N ALA A 82 17.45 -8.66 -5.96
CA ALA A 82 18.12 -7.47 -6.48
C ALA A 82 17.16 -6.44 -7.10
N ASN A 83 15.93 -6.35 -6.59
CA ASN A 83 15.05 -5.22 -6.88
C ASN A 83 15.24 -4.14 -5.83
N LYS A 84 15.25 -2.90 -6.29
CA LYS A 84 15.28 -1.75 -5.39
C LYS A 84 13.91 -1.52 -4.78
N TYR A 85 13.89 -1.22 -3.49
CA TYR A 85 12.65 -0.98 -2.77
C TYR A 85 12.80 0.06 -1.66
N ILE A 86 11.68 0.69 -1.34
CA ILE A 86 11.47 1.46 -0.11
C ILE A 86 10.35 0.79 0.69
N ALA A 87 10.46 0.80 2.01
CA ALA A 87 9.39 0.32 2.88
C ALA A 87 8.99 1.36 3.92
N ILE A 88 7.69 1.53 4.07
CA ILE A 88 7.05 2.47 5.00
C ILE A 88 6.28 1.66 6.04
N GLN A 89 6.60 1.89 7.30
CA GLN A 89 5.80 1.43 8.42
C GLN A 89 4.71 2.46 8.70
N GLY A 90 3.49 2.18 8.27
CA GLY A 90 2.32 2.98 8.61
C GLY A 90 1.51 2.37 9.75
N SER A 91 0.32 2.92 9.99
CA SER A 91 -0.57 2.49 11.07
C SER A 91 -1.26 1.15 10.80
N HIS A 92 -1.47 0.79 9.52
CA HIS A 92 -2.18 -0.44 9.14
C HIS A 92 -1.24 -1.55 8.69
N GLY A 93 0.04 -1.24 8.42
CA GLY A 93 1.02 -2.26 8.09
C GLY A 93 2.33 -1.73 7.57
N ARG A 94 3.13 -2.66 7.05
CA ARG A 94 4.36 -2.36 6.34
C ARG A 94 4.09 -2.42 4.84
N TRP A 95 4.30 -1.31 4.14
CA TRP A 95 4.11 -1.18 2.70
C TRP A 95 5.48 -1.14 2.03
N ALA A 96 5.72 -2.06 1.10
CA ALA A 96 6.96 -2.09 0.32
C ALA A 96 6.65 -1.73 -1.13
N TYR A 97 7.40 -0.77 -1.67
CA TYR A 97 7.28 -0.31 -3.05
C TYR A 97 8.55 -0.74 -3.78
N ILE A 98 8.38 -1.54 -4.83
CA ILE A 98 9.46 -2.23 -5.54
C ILE A 98 9.42 -1.78 -7.00
N HIS A 99 10.55 -1.87 -7.71
CA HIS A 99 10.66 -1.46 -9.13
C HIS A 99 10.43 0.05 -9.37
N ILE A 100 10.56 0.87 -8.32
CA ILE A 100 10.28 2.31 -8.38
C ILE A 100 11.47 3.19 -8.73
N PHE A 101 12.67 2.61 -8.88
CA PHE A 101 13.91 3.35 -9.10
C PHE A 101 14.47 3.01 -10.49
N SER A 102 14.61 4.03 -11.34
CA SER A 102 15.19 3.93 -12.69
C SER A 102 16.72 4.09 -12.70
N ALA A 103 17.29 4.80 -11.73
CA ALA A 103 18.74 5.00 -11.61
C ALA A 103 19.49 3.68 -11.37
N GLU A 104 20.81 3.62 -11.61
CA GLU A 104 21.64 2.44 -11.31
C GLU A 104 21.95 2.29 -9.82
N THR A 105 22.02 3.39 -9.08
CA THR A 105 22.22 3.40 -7.63
C THR A 105 20.89 3.57 -6.89
N VAL A 106 20.79 3.06 -5.66
CA VAL A 106 19.72 3.47 -4.74
C VAL A 106 20.17 4.82 -4.15
N PRO A 107 19.30 5.84 -4.03
CA PRO A 107 19.65 7.09 -3.37
C PRO A 107 19.82 6.84 -1.86
N VAL A 108 20.94 6.21 -1.49
CA VAL A 108 21.35 5.98 -0.10
C VAL A 108 22.46 6.99 0.17
N VAL A 109 22.08 8.20 0.55
CA VAL A 109 23.02 9.09 1.25
C VAL A 109 22.70 8.92 2.72
N ALA A 110 23.60 8.26 3.45
CA ALA A 110 23.50 8.15 4.90
C ALA A 110 23.42 9.57 5.47
N ASP A 111 22.41 9.81 6.31
CA ASP A 111 22.16 11.05 7.04
C ASP A 111 21.70 12.27 6.24
N ASP A 112 21.41 12.15 4.94
CA ASP A 112 20.91 13.25 4.10
C ASP A 112 19.76 12.76 3.19
N TRP A 113 18.59 12.56 3.80
CA TRP A 113 17.39 12.14 3.09
C TRP A 113 16.72 13.33 2.38
N GLU A 114 17.38 13.92 1.39
CA GLU A 114 16.68 14.78 0.44
C GLU A 114 16.03 13.90 -0.63
N MET A 115 14.80 13.43 -0.38
CA MET A 115 13.92 13.07 -1.48
C MET A 115 13.67 14.33 -2.31
N ARG A 116 14.34 14.43 -3.45
CA ARG A 116 13.97 15.41 -4.46
C ARG A 116 12.55 15.06 -4.93
N MET A 117 11.61 15.89 -4.48
CA MET A 117 10.18 15.92 -4.85
C MET A 117 9.31 14.75 -4.37
N ALA A 118 9.50 14.24 -3.14
CA ALA A 118 8.33 13.72 -2.44
C ALA A 118 7.55 14.91 -1.88
N LYS A 119 6.56 15.39 -2.63
CA LYS A 119 5.63 16.37 -2.09
C LYS A 119 4.80 15.66 -1.02
N LEU A 120 5.11 15.89 0.25
CA LEU A 120 4.18 15.59 1.32
C LEU A 120 2.92 16.41 1.03
N ILE A 121 1.88 15.76 0.49
CA ILE A 121 0.58 16.41 0.38
C ILE A 121 0.08 16.54 1.81
N LYS A 122 0.09 17.78 2.31
CA LYS A 122 -0.54 18.15 3.58
C LYS A 122 -1.93 17.52 3.61
N SER A 123 -2.30 16.90 4.73
CA SER A 123 -3.65 16.37 4.87
C SER A 123 -4.66 17.50 4.63
N PRO A 124 -5.89 17.23 4.14
CA PRO A 124 -6.89 18.28 3.94
C PRO A 124 -7.12 19.14 5.19
N SER A 125 -6.97 18.56 6.39
CA SER A 125 -7.02 19.29 7.67
C SER A 125 -5.84 20.24 7.87
N ASP A 126 -4.65 19.90 7.40
CA ASP A 126 -3.46 20.76 7.52
C ASP A 126 -3.56 21.97 6.58
N ILE A 127 -4.23 21.82 5.43
CA ILE A 127 -4.50 22.92 4.49
C ILE A 127 -5.51 23.90 5.10
N ALA A 128 -6.62 23.40 5.66
CA ALA A 128 -7.65 24.24 6.26
C ALA A 128 -7.13 25.10 7.44
N ASN A 129 -6.19 24.55 8.22
CA ASN A 129 -5.61 25.24 9.37
C ASN A 129 -4.61 26.36 8.98
N GLU A 130 -4.06 26.33 7.76
CA GLU A 130 -3.17 27.39 7.28
C GLU A 130 -3.95 28.57 6.69
N GLU A 131 -5.02 28.30 5.95
CA GLU A 131 -5.92 29.35 5.45
C GLU A 131 -6.54 30.17 6.60
N GLU A 132 -6.88 29.53 7.72
CA GLU A 132 -7.37 30.25 8.92
C GLU A 132 -6.28 31.16 9.53
N LYS A 133 -5.02 30.74 9.50
CA LYS A 133 -3.89 31.52 10.04
C LYS A 133 -3.51 32.70 9.16
N GLU A 134 -3.59 32.54 7.83
CA GLU A 134 -3.34 33.64 6.90
C GLU A 134 -4.48 34.65 6.88
N GLY A 135 -5.74 34.19 6.98
CA GLY A 135 -6.91 35.07 7.06
C GLY A 135 -6.92 36.00 8.28
N LYS A 136 -6.25 35.64 9.39
CA LYS A 136 -6.15 36.47 10.60
C LYS A 136 -5.03 37.54 10.54
N LYS A 137 -4.08 37.45 9.61
CA LYS A 137 -3.01 38.46 9.45
C LYS A 137 -3.41 39.67 8.60
N GLY A 138 -4.58 39.62 7.95
CA GLY A 138 -5.01 40.62 6.96
C GLY A 138 -6.04 41.65 7.43
N ARG A 139 -6.40 41.73 8.71
CA ARG A 139 -7.30 42.81 9.20
C ARG A 139 -6.52 43.83 10.03
N PRO A 140 -6.30 45.06 9.51
CA PRO A 140 -5.89 46.20 10.34
C PRO A 140 -6.99 46.60 11.34
#